data_AF-A0A7Z0NRD5-F1
#
_entry.id   AF-A0A7Z0NRD5-F1
#
_cell.length_a   1.000
_cell.length_b   1.000
_cell.length_c   1.000
_cell.angle_alpha   90.00
_cell.angle_beta   90.00
_cell.angle_gamma   90.00
#
_symmetry.space_group_name_H-M   'P 1'
#
loop_
_entity.id
_entity.type
_entity.pdbx_description
1 polymer ?
#
loop_
_entity_poly.entity_id
_entity_poly.type
_entity_poly.pdbx_seq_one_letter_code
_entity_poly.pdbx_strand_id
1 'polypeptide(L)' 'MQWATPEPLLPVGRRPGRPSARTKRQLMGGTRRRTRVGAPWWDIPECDGSWSATYAVPA' A
#
# COMPACT_ATOMS: atom_id res chain seq x y z
N MET A 1 1.87 21.66 -27.34
CA MET A 1 2.66 21.88 -26.11
C MET A 1 1.71 22.15 -24.94
N GLN A 2 1.09 21.10 -24.35
CA GLN A 2 -0.01 21.27 -23.38
C GLN A 2 0.32 20.76 -21.95
N TRP A 3 1.50 20.20 -21.71
CA TRP A 3 1.82 19.52 -20.45
C TRP A 3 2.90 20.20 -19.60
N ALA A 4 3.10 21.52 -19.77
CA ALA A 4 4.23 22.21 -19.16
C ALA A 4 4.00 22.68 -17.71
N THR A 5 2.85 22.42 -17.08
CA THR A 5 2.55 23.05 -15.78
C THR A 5 1.68 22.23 -14.81
N PRO A 6 1.91 20.92 -14.56
CA PRO A 6 1.36 20.30 -13.35
C PRO A 6 2.35 20.28 -12.18
N GLU A 7 3.66 20.31 -12.42
CA GLU A 7 4.69 20.05 -11.40
C GLU A 7 4.61 20.92 -10.13
N PRO A 8 4.34 22.24 -10.20
CA PRO A 8 4.28 23.08 -8.99
C PRO A 8 3.02 22.88 -8.15
N LEU A 9 1.96 22.30 -8.75
CA LEU A 9 0.64 22.13 -8.12
C LEU A 9 0.45 20.71 -7.56
N LEU A 10 1.36 19.79 -7.85
CA LEU A 10 1.30 18.46 -7.29
C LEU A 10 1.61 18.52 -5.79
N PRO A 11 0.79 17.89 -4.94
CA PRO A 11 1.09 17.83 -3.52
C PRO A 11 2.46 17.14 -3.36
N VAL A 12 3.42 17.90 -2.82
CA VAL A 12 4.74 17.38 -2.46
C VAL A 12 4.50 16.19 -1.56
N GLY A 13 4.96 15.00 -1.98
CA GLY A 13 4.69 13.72 -1.31
C GLY A 13 5.25 13.69 0.11
N ARG A 14 4.53 14.30 1.06
CA ARG A 14 4.93 14.38 2.46
C ARG A 14 4.36 13.17 3.17
N ARG A 15 5.19 12.18 3.41
CA ARG A 15 4.97 11.21 4.50
C ARG A 15 6.19 11.21 5.41
N PRO A 16 6.36 12.21 6.31
CA PRO A 16 7.35 12.16 7.36
C PRO A 16 6.77 11.34 8.52
N GLY A 17 6.23 10.16 8.19
CA GLY A 17 5.71 9.21 9.16
C GLY A 17 6.78 8.20 9.51
N ARG A 18 6.50 7.37 10.52
CA ARG A 18 7.33 6.19 10.83
C ARG A 18 7.53 5.37 9.55
N PRO A 19 8.76 5.02 9.17
CA PRO A 19 9.00 4.08 8.07
C PRO A 19 8.12 2.86 8.29
N SER A 20 7.39 2.42 7.27
CA SER A 20 6.57 1.22 7.42
C SER A 20 7.50 0.10 7.85
N ALA A 21 7.19 -0.57 8.96
CA ALA A 21 7.97 -1.72 9.43
C ALA A 21 7.99 -2.87 8.40
N ARG A 22 7.17 -2.76 7.35
CA ARG A 22 7.02 -3.72 6.27
C ARG A 22 7.44 -3.10 4.95
N THR A 23 7.99 -3.94 4.07
CA THR A 23 8.31 -3.51 2.72
C THR A 23 7.02 -3.35 1.93
N LYS A 24 6.96 -2.35 1.01
CA LYS A 24 5.81 -2.18 0.10
C LYS A 24 5.44 -3.50 -0.63
N ARG A 25 6.44 -4.35 -0.88
CA ARG A 25 6.29 -5.65 -1.54
C ARG A 25 5.48 -6.66 -0.73
N GLN A 26 5.58 -6.65 0.60
CA GLN A 26 4.78 -7.51 1.48
C GLN A 26 3.30 -7.12 1.44
N LEU A 27 2.99 -5.83 1.52
CA LEU A 27 1.61 -5.33 1.44
C LEU A 27 0.95 -5.65 0.08
N MET A 28 1.69 -5.47 -1.02
CA MET A 28 1.20 -5.83 -2.36
C MET A 28 1.03 -7.35 -2.53
N GLY A 29 1.94 -8.16 -1.96
CA GLY A 29 1.86 -9.62 -1.96
C GLY A 29 0.59 -10.12 -1.26
N GLY A 30 0.34 -9.64 -0.04
CA GLY A 30 -0.87 -9.96 0.73
C GLY A 30 -2.16 -9.54 0.02
N THR A 31 -2.19 -8.34 -0.57
CA THR A 31 -3.35 -7.85 -1.33
C THR A 31 -3.63 -8.69 -2.57
N ARG A 32 -2.59 -9.03 -3.35
CA ARG A 32 -2.74 -9.86 -4.57
C ARG A 32 -3.24 -11.26 -4.25
N ARG A 33 -2.76 -11.86 -3.16
CA ARG A 33 -3.21 -13.18 -2.70
C ARG A 33 -4.70 -13.16 -2.33
N ARG A 34 -5.15 -12.13 -1.60
CA ARG A 34 -6.57 -11.95 -1.25
C ARG A 34 -7.46 -11.92 -2.49
N THR A 35 -7.13 -11.08 -3.48
CA THR A 35 -7.95 -10.94 -4.69
C THR A 35 -7.92 -12.21 -5.54
N ARG A 36 -6.76 -12.88 -5.62
CA ARG A 36 -6.59 -14.06 -6.49
C ARG A 36 -7.20 -15.35 -5.91
N VAL A 37 -7.07 -15.56 -4.60
CA VAL A 37 -7.45 -16.82 -3.93
C VAL A 37 -8.79 -16.67 -3.19
N GLY A 38 -9.28 -15.44 -3.00
CA GLY A 38 -10.40 -15.19 -2.08
C GLY A 38 -10.01 -15.44 -0.62
N ALA A 39 -8.71 -15.42 -0.33
CA ALA A 39 -8.18 -15.81 0.98
C ALA A 39 -8.75 -14.90 2.07
N PRO A 40 -9.43 -15.48 3.09
CA PRO A 40 -9.91 -14.72 4.22
C PRO A 40 -8.72 -14.13 4.98
N TRP A 41 -8.96 -13.04 5.71
CA TRP A 41 -7.90 -12.30 6.42
C TRP A 41 -7.13 -13.09 7.47
N TRP A 42 -7.66 -14.24 7.90
CA TRP A 42 -7.00 -15.19 8.80
C TRP A 42 -5.91 -16.02 8.11
N ASP A 43 -5.93 -16.11 6.78
CA ASP A 43 -5.05 -16.96 5.98
C ASP A 43 -3.87 -16.17 5.37
N ILE A 44 -3.55 -15.02 5.97
CA ILE A 44 -2.44 -14.16 5.55
C ILE A 44 -1.17 -14.59 6.33
N PRO A 45 -0.09 -14.99 5.63
CA PRO A 45 1.17 -15.33 6.30
C PRO A 45 1.71 -14.14 7.12
N GLU A 46 2.30 -14.40 8.28
CA GLU A 46 2.91 -13.37 9.15
C GLU A 46 4.02 -12.55 8.44
N CYS A 47 4.57 -13.10 7.36
CA CYS A 47 5.49 -12.45 6.43
C CYS A 47 4.87 -11.25 5.67
N ASP A 48 3.56 -11.27 5.38
CA ASP A 48 2.86 -10.24 4.60
C ASP A 48 2.46 -9.02 5.47
N GLY A 49 2.40 -9.15 6.80
CA GLY A 49 2.11 -8.04 7.71
C GLY A 49 0.91 -8.24 8.63
N SER A 50 0.58 -7.24 9.44
CA SER A 50 -0.66 -7.22 10.21
C SER A 50 -1.85 -7.05 9.27
N TRP A 51 -2.93 -7.80 9.49
CA TRP A 51 -4.16 -7.70 8.69
C TRP A 51 -4.64 -6.24 8.58
N SER A 52 -4.50 -5.44 9.64
CA SER A 52 -4.86 -4.02 9.65
C SER A 52 -4.21 -3.20 8.52
N ALA A 53 -2.99 -3.53 8.11
CA ALA A 53 -2.27 -2.83 7.04
C ALA A 53 -2.73 -3.25 5.63
N THR A 54 -3.20 -4.49 5.46
CA THR A 54 -3.75 -5.00 4.21
C THR A 54 -5.19 -4.49 3.96
N TYR A 55 -5.91 -4.18 5.04
CA TYR A 55 -7.28 -3.63 4.99
C TYR A 55 -7.34 -2.11 5.09
N ALA A 56 -6.21 -1.44 5.33
CA ALA A 56 -6.15 0.01 5.31
C ALA A 56 -6.34 0.53 3.88
N VAL A 57 -7.51 1.08 3.59
CA VAL A 57 -7.74 1.85 2.37
C VAL A 57 -6.92 3.13 2.48
N PRO A 58 -6.00 3.43 1.55
CA PRO A 58 -5.37 4.74 1.55
C PRO A 58 -6.47 5.78 1.28
N ALA A 59 -6.70 6.66 2.25
CA ALA A 59 -7.44 7.90 2.05
C ALA A 59 -6.65 8.84 1.11
#